data_AF-X0W636-F1
#
_entry.id   AF-X0W636-F1
#
_cell.length_a   1.000
_cell.length_b   1.000
_cell.length_c   1.000
_cell.angle_alpha   90.00
_cell.angle_beta   90.00
_cell.angle_gamma   90.00
#
_symmetry.space_group_name_H-M   'P 1'
#
loop_
_entity.id
_entity.type
_entity.pdbx_description
1 polymer ?
#
loop_
_entity_poly.entity_id
_entity_poly.type
_entity_poly.pdbx_seq_one_letter_code
_entity_poly.pdbx_strand_id
1 'polypeptide(L)'
;VEHTITTNINGSTYMDDVAHFFYTNDMRVANDKTEAFQNVMTYTVGFLATPASRVFLINTSNNGNGKTNLTNSAHLDYGKYHFEAASADGLSQAVLDAVNSIISRTSSFTAPVVPVTRTTSGNKIYMAFFKPLDQNFWEGNLTKFGLSDANEIIGSDDLPATWPNGAMREDAKPYWATIDWADTSKSNGIHNNSRNIYTYLGSVDDLTDSANRFATDNANITASILGSPADVTVNGDSVSGKDKVIQYIRGADVLDQDA
;
A
#
# COMPACT_ATOMS: atom_id res chain seq x y z
N VAL A 1 -0.75 30.55 18.78
CA VAL A 1 0.29 31.31 18.06
C VAL A 1 0.15 30.93 16.60
N GLU A 2 -0.08 31.88 15.67
CA GLU A 2 -0.27 31.54 14.26
C GLU A 2 1.04 31.00 13.66
N HIS A 3 0.97 29.82 13.04
CA HIS A 3 2.09 29.19 12.34
C HIS A 3 1.77 29.17 10.83
N THR A 4 1.96 30.31 10.15
CA THR A 4 1.62 30.45 8.73
C THR A 4 2.80 30.04 7.86
N ILE A 5 2.70 28.92 7.15
CA ILE A 5 3.57 28.60 6.01
C ILE A 5 2.75 28.03 4.87
N THR A 6 2.52 28.87 3.87
CA THR A 6 2.32 28.52 2.44
C THR A 6 2.38 29.82 1.68
N THR A 7 3.15 29.95 0.58
CA THR A 7 2.83 30.98 -0.44
C THR A 7 3.14 30.51 -1.87
N ASN A 8 2.42 29.45 -2.24
CA ASN A 8 1.74 29.20 -3.52
C ASN A 8 2.53 29.38 -4.82
N ILE A 9 3.83 29.10 -4.77
CA ILE A 9 4.81 29.17 -5.86
C ILE A 9 5.03 30.63 -6.33
N ASN A 10 6.17 31.18 -5.88
CA ASN A 10 6.68 32.56 -6.02
C ASN A 10 6.19 33.63 -5.01
N GLY A 11 5.94 33.26 -3.75
CA GLY A 11 5.93 34.17 -2.56
C GLY A 11 6.87 33.78 -1.40
N SER A 12 7.46 32.58 -1.50
CA SER A 12 8.60 31.96 -0.79
C SER A 12 8.38 31.19 0.53
N THR A 13 8.97 29.98 0.54
CA THR A 13 9.92 29.50 1.55
C THR A 13 11.24 28.94 0.93
N TYR A 14 11.43 29.08 -0.40
CA TYR A 14 12.57 28.64 -1.24
C TYR A 14 12.91 27.15 -1.22
N MET A 15 13.10 26.57 -0.03
CA MET A 15 13.46 25.16 0.12
C MET A 15 12.35 24.24 -0.40
N ASP A 16 11.09 24.62 -0.17
CA ASP A 16 9.91 23.89 -0.63
C ASP A 16 9.70 24.04 -2.15
N ASP A 17 9.99 25.21 -2.71
CA ASP A 17 9.97 25.46 -4.15
C ASP A 17 11.04 24.62 -4.88
N VAL A 18 12.26 24.56 -4.33
CA VAL A 18 13.35 23.73 -4.88
C VAL A 18 13.02 22.25 -4.77
N ALA A 19 12.45 21.81 -3.63
CA ALA A 19 12.00 20.44 -3.45
C ALA A 19 10.92 20.07 -4.49
N HIS A 20 9.95 20.95 -4.72
CA HIS A 20 8.93 20.76 -5.75
C HIS A 20 9.52 20.69 -7.16
N PHE A 21 10.47 21.56 -7.48
CA PHE A 21 11.16 21.55 -8.77
C PHE A 21 11.84 20.21 -9.02
N PHE A 22 12.59 19.68 -8.05
CA PHE A 22 13.27 18.38 -8.23
C PHE A 22 12.30 17.19 -8.27
N TYR A 23 11.10 17.32 -7.70
CA TYR A 23 10.08 16.29 -7.79
C TYR A 23 9.38 16.26 -9.16
N THR A 24 9.17 17.44 -9.76
CA THR A 24 8.38 17.59 -10.99
C THR A 24 9.21 17.65 -12.26
N ASN A 25 10.52 17.90 -12.14
CA ASN A 25 11.43 17.95 -13.28
C ASN A 25 12.37 16.76 -13.32
N ASP A 26 12.79 16.49 -14.55
CA ASP A 26 13.67 15.39 -14.85
C ASP A 26 15.12 15.74 -14.55
N MET A 27 15.74 14.99 -13.64
CA MET A 27 17.10 15.16 -13.18
C MET A 27 18.11 14.32 -13.95
N ARG A 28 17.68 13.72 -15.07
CA ARG A 28 18.57 13.03 -15.99
C ARG A 28 19.76 13.89 -16.41
N VAL A 29 20.93 13.26 -16.39
CA VAL A 29 22.12 13.78 -17.06
C VAL A 29 22.08 13.42 -18.55
N ALA A 30 22.62 14.28 -19.41
CA ALA A 30 22.51 14.15 -20.88
C ALA A 30 23.07 12.83 -21.47
N ASN A 31 23.83 12.06 -20.71
CA ASN A 31 24.42 10.78 -21.10
C ASN A 31 23.66 9.55 -20.56
N ASP A 32 22.52 9.73 -19.90
CA ASP A 32 21.70 8.62 -19.44
C ASP A 32 20.88 8.00 -20.58
N LYS A 33 21.14 6.73 -20.87
CA LYS A 33 20.51 5.97 -21.96
C LYS A 33 19.15 5.36 -21.59
N THR A 34 18.73 5.46 -20.34
CA THR A 34 17.47 4.83 -19.87
C THR A 34 16.23 5.53 -20.40
N GLU A 35 16.37 6.76 -20.91
CA GLU A 35 15.27 7.66 -21.26
C GLU A 35 14.24 7.87 -20.13
N ALA A 36 14.58 7.43 -18.91
CA ALA A 36 13.67 7.35 -17.80
C ALA A 36 13.58 8.67 -17.06
N PHE A 37 12.37 9.14 -16.77
CA PHE A 37 12.18 10.30 -15.89
C PHE A 37 12.76 10.01 -14.50
N GLN A 38 13.68 10.85 -14.04
CA GLN A 38 14.33 10.74 -12.74
C GLN A 38 14.00 11.96 -11.90
N ASN A 39 13.19 11.79 -10.86
CA ASN A 39 12.90 12.85 -9.90
C ASN A 39 13.57 12.61 -8.54
N VAL A 40 13.62 13.66 -7.73
CA VAL A 40 14.07 13.59 -6.34
C VAL A 40 12.87 13.71 -5.41
N MET A 41 12.71 12.73 -4.55
CA MET A 41 11.79 12.79 -3.42
C MET A 41 12.49 13.41 -2.22
N THR A 42 11.82 14.34 -1.55
CA THR A 42 12.42 15.06 -0.42
C THR A 42 11.90 14.56 0.92
N TYR A 43 12.82 14.12 1.78
CA TYR A 43 12.54 13.74 3.16
C TYR A 43 13.17 14.75 4.12
N THR A 44 12.51 15.05 5.23
CA THR A 44 13.01 16.03 6.21
C THR A 44 13.08 15.44 7.60
N VAL A 45 14.17 15.74 8.32
CA VAL A 45 14.35 15.35 9.73
C VAL A 45 14.52 16.61 10.57
N GLY A 46 13.58 16.86 11.48
CA GLY A 46 13.62 17.97 12.42
C GLY A 46 14.29 17.58 13.73
N PHE A 47 15.53 18.00 13.97
CA PHE A 47 16.23 17.80 15.24
C PHE A 47 15.98 18.97 16.20
N LEU A 48 15.35 18.71 17.34
CA LEU A 48 14.95 19.73 18.32
C LEU A 48 14.23 20.93 17.66
N ALA A 49 13.41 20.63 16.64
CA ALA A 49 12.80 21.65 15.80
C ALA A 49 11.78 22.48 16.58
N THR A 50 11.85 23.80 16.44
CA THR A 50 10.78 24.68 16.93
C THR A 50 9.50 24.42 16.14
N PRO A 51 8.30 24.75 16.68
CA PRO A 51 7.05 24.59 15.94
C PRO A 51 7.06 25.27 14.57
N ALA A 52 7.73 26.41 14.41
CA ALA A 52 7.87 27.08 13.12
C ALA A 52 8.77 26.29 12.15
N SER A 53 9.92 25.81 12.63
CA SER A 53 10.84 24.97 11.84
C SER A 53 10.19 23.65 11.41
N ARG A 54 9.37 23.06 12.29
CA ARG A 54 8.60 21.85 12.00
C ARG A 54 7.64 22.06 10.82
N VAL A 55 6.80 23.09 10.88
CA VAL A 55 5.84 23.38 9.80
C VAL A 55 6.58 23.67 8.49
N PHE A 56 7.75 24.31 8.54
CA PHE A 56 8.58 24.59 7.36
C PHE A 56 9.12 23.29 6.72
N LEU A 57 9.62 22.38 7.54
CA LEU A 57 10.14 21.08 7.09
C LEU A 57 9.03 20.17 6.56
N ILE A 58 7.84 20.21 7.16
CA ILE A 58 6.64 19.51 6.66
C ILE A 58 6.20 20.08 5.32
N ASN A 59 6.13 21.40 5.17
CA ASN A 59 5.75 22.01 3.88
C ASN A 59 6.76 21.63 2.78
N THR A 60 8.05 21.63 3.10
CA THR A 60 9.10 21.21 2.16
C THR A 60 8.94 19.76 1.73
N SER A 61 8.73 18.85 2.68
CA SER A 61 8.57 17.43 2.35
C SER A 61 7.26 17.16 1.61
N ASN A 62 6.16 17.84 1.94
CA ASN A 62 4.91 17.74 1.18
C ASN A 62 5.10 18.18 -0.29
N ASN A 63 5.71 19.35 -0.52
CA ASN A 63 5.96 19.89 -1.85
C ASN A 63 6.94 19.03 -2.67
N GLY A 64 8.00 18.54 -2.04
CA GLY A 64 8.98 17.63 -2.63
C GLY A 64 8.50 16.19 -2.82
N ASN A 65 7.21 15.92 -2.58
CA ASN A 65 6.53 14.67 -2.89
C ASN A 65 5.18 14.93 -3.60
N GLY A 66 5.05 16.09 -4.28
CA GLY A 66 3.91 16.39 -5.15
C GLY A 66 2.63 16.85 -4.44
N LYS A 67 2.66 17.08 -3.12
CA LYS A 67 1.50 17.50 -2.31
C LYS A 67 1.54 19.00 -2.00
N THR A 68 1.53 19.82 -3.05
CA THR A 68 1.54 21.28 -2.90
C THR A 68 0.30 21.78 -2.15
N ASN A 69 0.47 22.76 -1.26
CA ASN A 69 -0.61 23.36 -0.46
C ASN A 69 -1.28 22.40 0.55
N LEU A 70 -0.63 21.29 0.90
CA LEU A 70 -1.13 20.39 1.94
C LEU A 70 -0.81 20.95 3.34
N THR A 71 -1.76 21.71 3.89
CA THR A 71 -1.64 22.39 5.19
C THR A 71 -2.52 21.81 6.29
N ASN A 72 -3.50 20.97 5.94
CA ASN A 72 -4.40 20.35 6.90
C ASN A 72 -3.74 19.17 7.60
N SER A 73 -3.41 19.34 8.89
CA SER A 73 -2.77 18.30 9.70
C SER A 73 -3.64 17.06 9.96
N ALA A 74 -4.95 17.12 9.70
CA ALA A 74 -5.84 15.96 9.79
C ALA A 74 -5.81 15.08 8.52
N HIS A 75 -5.17 15.53 7.44
CA HIS A 75 -5.07 14.76 6.21
C HIS A 75 -4.03 13.63 6.37
N LEU A 76 -4.34 12.42 5.91
CA LEU A 76 -3.49 11.23 6.07
C LEU A 76 -2.06 11.41 5.50
N ASP A 77 -1.93 12.13 4.39
CA ASP A 77 -0.63 12.40 3.77
C ASP A 77 0.12 13.60 4.38
N TYR A 78 -0.45 14.35 5.34
CA TYR A 78 0.20 15.53 5.88
C TYR A 78 1.44 15.17 6.71
N GLY A 79 2.62 15.67 6.31
CA GLY A 79 3.86 15.42 7.04
C GLY A 79 4.35 13.97 6.95
N LYS A 80 3.80 13.17 6.03
CA LYS A 80 4.13 11.75 5.84
C LYS A 80 5.62 11.48 5.62
N TYR A 81 6.33 12.44 5.06
CA TYR A 81 7.76 12.36 4.75
C TYR A 81 8.62 13.25 5.67
N HIS A 82 8.05 13.70 6.79
CA HIS A 82 8.75 14.43 7.84
C HIS A 82 8.92 13.55 9.08
N PHE A 83 10.13 13.54 9.63
CA PHE A 83 10.48 12.83 10.86
C PHE A 83 11.00 13.82 11.90
N GLU A 84 10.74 13.54 13.17
CA GLU A 84 11.15 14.39 14.28
C GLU A 84 12.06 13.65 15.25
N ALA A 85 13.05 14.38 15.77
CA ALA A 85 13.97 13.88 16.79
C ALA A 85 14.06 14.90 17.92
N ALA A 86 13.63 14.50 19.12
CA ALA A 86 13.67 15.34 20.32
C ALA A 86 14.94 15.15 21.17
N SER A 87 15.85 14.27 20.75
CA SER A 87 17.12 13.99 21.44
C SER A 87 18.14 13.41 20.46
N ALA A 88 19.42 13.43 20.84
CA ALA A 88 20.50 12.85 20.02
C ALA A 88 20.27 11.37 19.73
N ASP A 89 19.78 10.61 20.72
CA ASP A 89 19.42 9.20 20.53
C ASP A 89 18.23 9.05 19.57
N GLY A 90 17.24 9.94 19.67
CA GLY A 90 16.09 9.96 18.77
C GLY A 90 16.43 10.32 17.32
N LEU A 91 17.56 11.01 17.08
CA LEU A 91 18.00 11.36 15.72
C LEU A 91 18.36 10.13 14.90
N SER A 92 19.05 9.16 15.52
CA SER A 92 19.39 7.90 14.85
C SER A 92 18.14 7.14 14.42
N GLN A 93 17.12 7.09 15.29
CA GLN A 93 15.84 6.45 14.97
C GLN A 93 15.12 7.18 13.83
N ALA A 94 15.01 8.51 13.89
CA ALA A 94 14.34 9.30 12.85
C ALA A 94 15.00 9.13 11.47
N VAL A 95 16.34 8.99 11.42
CA VAL A 95 17.06 8.70 10.17
C VAL A 95 16.78 7.28 9.68
N LEU A 96 16.75 6.29 10.57
CA LEU A 96 16.40 4.90 10.21
C LEU A 96 14.97 4.82 9.66
N ASP A 97 14.01 5.50 10.30
CA ASP A 97 12.62 5.53 9.86
C ASP A 97 12.48 6.16 8.47
N ALA A 98 13.24 7.24 8.20
CA ALA A 98 13.30 7.86 6.88
C ALA A 98 13.85 6.91 5.81
N VAL A 99 14.93 6.18 6.11
CA VAL A 99 15.52 5.18 5.19
C VAL A 99 14.55 4.03 4.94
N ASN A 100 13.90 3.52 5.98
CA ASN A 100 12.90 2.46 5.85
C ASN A 100 11.70 2.90 5.00
N SER A 101 11.25 4.16 5.16
CA SER A 101 10.22 4.74 4.29
C SER A 101 10.67 4.76 2.82
N ILE A 102 11.92 5.12 2.54
CA ILE A 102 12.48 5.12 1.17
C ILE A 102 12.46 3.70 0.59
N ILE A 103 12.95 2.71 1.33
CA ILE A 103 13.04 1.30 0.90
C ILE A 103 11.64 0.72 0.64
N SER A 104 10.66 1.04 1.48
CA SER A 104 9.30 0.54 1.33
C SER A 104 8.64 0.97 0.00
N ARG A 105 9.08 2.08 -0.60
CA ARG A 105 8.55 2.61 -1.87
C ARG A 105 9.25 2.07 -3.12
N THR A 106 10.50 1.60 -3.02
CA THR A 106 11.29 1.18 -4.19
C THR A 106 11.06 -0.28 -4.61
N SER A 107 10.00 -0.90 -4.11
CA SER A 107 9.76 -2.32 -4.24
C SER A 107 8.55 -2.62 -5.13
N SER A 108 8.82 -2.88 -6.40
CA SER A 108 7.87 -3.57 -7.25
C SER A 108 8.64 -4.36 -8.30
N PHE A 109 8.75 -5.66 -8.09
CA PHE A 109 9.29 -6.60 -9.07
C PHE A 109 8.27 -7.71 -9.32
N THR A 110 7.25 -7.42 -10.15
CA THR A 110 6.63 -8.50 -10.92
C THR A 110 6.60 -8.11 -12.37
N ALA A 111 7.09 -9.00 -13.23
CA ALA A 111 6.88 -8.86 -14.66
C ALA A 111 5.37 -9.03 -14.93
N PRO A 112 4.74 -8.17 -15.73
CA PRO A 112 3.32 -8.28 -16.03
C PRO A 112 3.00 -9.64 -16.67
N VAL A 113 1.99 -10.34 -16.15
CA VAL A 113 1.50 -11.60 -16.73
C VAL A 113 0.33 -11.28 -17.66
N VAL A 114 0.49 -11.55 -18.95
CA VAL A 114 -0.61 -11.53 -19.92
C VAL A 114 -1.29 -12.90 -19.89
N PRO A 115 -2.60 -13.01 -19.57
CA PRO A 115 -3.30 -14.29 -19.55
C PRO A 115 -3.28 -14.96 -20.94
N VAL A 116 -2.95 -16.25 -20.99
CA VAL A 116 -2.69 -16.99 -22.24
C VAL A 116 -3.97 -17.54 -22.91
N THR A 117 -5.13 -17.45 -22.25
CA THR A 117 -6.39 -17.98 -22.80
C THR A 117 -6.99 -17.05 -23.85
N ARG A 118 -6.60 -17.29 -25.10
CA ARG A 118 -7.07 -16.63 -26.33
C ARG A 118 -8.53 -16.98 -26.63
N THR A 119 -9.44 -16.03 -26.43
CA THR A 119 -10.57 -15.77 -27.35
C THR A 119 -11.09 -14.36 -27.03
N THR A 120 -10.83 -13.40 -27.93
CA THR A 120 -10.91 -11.93 -27.77
C THR A 120 -9.85 -11.33 -26.83
N SER A 121 -8.98 -10.49 -27.40
CA SER A 121 -7.96 -9.72 -26.68
C SER A 121 -8.67 -8.75 -25.74
N GLY A 122 -8.52 -8.95 -24.43
CA GLY A 122 -8.96 -7.98 -23.45
C GLY A 122 -7.99 -6.80 -23.44
N ASN A 123 -8.52 -5.58 -23.45
CA ASN A 123 -7.77 -4.34 -23.23
C ASN A 123 -7.45 -4.13 -21.74
N LYS A 124 -7.11 -5.20 -21.01
CA LYS A 124 -6.92 -5.21 -19.55
C LYS A 124 -5.67 -6.00 -19.17
N ILE A 125 -4.94 -5.50 -18.18
CA ILE A 125 -3.71 -6.08 -17.65
C ILE A 125 -3.81 -6.23 -16.13
N TYR A 126 -3.22 -7.30 -15.60
CA TYR A 126 -3.16 -7.55 -14.16
C TYR A 126 -1.72 -7.49 -13.68
N MET A 127 -1.47 -6.72 -12.62
CA MET A 127 -0.15 -6.51 -12.05
C MET A 127 -0.16 -6.73 -10.54
N ALA A 128 0.81 -7.49 -10.06
CA ALA A 128 0.99 -7.75 -8.64
C ALA A 128 2.09 -6.84 -8.08
N PHE A 129 1.77 -6.12 -7.02
CA PHE A 129 2.68 -5.29 -6.25
C PHE A 129 2.93 -5.95 -4.90
N PHE A 130 4.14 -5.83 -4.38
CA PHE A 130 4.51 -6.36 -3.08
C PHE A 130 5.38 -5.36 -2.34
N LYS A 131 5.04 -5.07 -1.10
CA LYS A 131 5.82 -4.25 -0.19
C LYS A 131 6.64 -5.20 0.71
N PRO A 132 7.96 -5.28 0.50
CA PRO A 132 8.85 -6.06 1.33
C PRO A 132 8.88 -5.37 2.70
N LEU A 133 8.61 -6.17 3.70
CA LEU A 133 8.76 -5.82 5.10
C LEU A 133 9.80 -6.77 5.69
N ASP A 134 10.44 -6.36 6.79
CA ASP A 134 11.34 -7.23 7.57
C ASP A 134 10.59 -8.36 8.31
N GLN A 135 9.26 -8.41 8.16
CA GLN A 135 8.37 -9.43 8.69
C GLN A 135 8.23 -10.61 7.72
N ASN A 136 7.77 -11.75 8.22
CA ASN A 136 7.52 -12.96 7.41
C ASN A 136 6.38 -12.81 6.39
N PHE A 137 5.64 -11.70 6.44
CA PHE A 137 4.53 -11.41 5.54
C PHE A 137 4.84 -10.14 4.75
N TRP A 138 4.79 -10.24 3.41
CA TRP A 138 4.88 -9.09 2.52
C TRP A 138 3.47 -8.72 2.06
N GLU A 139 3.07 -7.50 2.39
CA GLU A 139 1.79 -6.94 1.94
C GLU A 139 1.80 -6.89 0.40
N GLY A 140 0.77 -7.46 -0.22
CA GLY A 140 0.64 -7.54 -1.67
C GLY A 140 -0.65 -6.92 -2.19
N ASN A 141 -0.63 -6.45 -3.43
CA ASN A 141 -1.80 -5.92 -4.12
C ASN A 141 -1.84 -6.37 -5.57
N LEU A 142 -2.90 -7.07 -5.98
CA LEU A 142 -3.19 -7.34 -7.38
C LEU A 142 -4.10 -6.24 -7.91
N THR A 143 -3.65 -5.57 -8.96
CA THR A 143 -4.38 -4.47 -9.60
C THR A 143 -4.72 -4.82 -11.03
N LYS A 144 -5.84 -4.27 -11.51
CA LYS A 144 -6.31 -4.36 -12.88
C LYS A 144 -6.25 -2.97 -13.52
N PHE A 145 -5.49 -2.86 -14.60
CA PHE A 145 -5.42 -1.67 -15.44
C PHE A 145 -5.95 -1.96 -16.85
N GLY A 146 -6.17 -0.90 -17.62
CA GLY A 146 -6.45 -0.98 -19.05
C GLY A 146 -5.19 -1.02 -19.90
N LEU A 147 -5.33 -1.45 -21.14
CA LEU A 147 -4.33 -1.33 -22.19
C LEU A 147 -4.97 -0.55 -23.34
N SER A 148 -4.39 0.60 -23.72
CA SER A 148 -4.88 1.40 -24.84
C SER A 148 -4.53 0.76 -26.18
N ASP A 149 -5.12 1.25 -27.28
CA ASP A 149 -4.77 0.82 -28.64
C ASP A 149 -3.31 1.17 -29.02
N ALA A 150 -2.69 2.10 -28.30
CA ALA A 150 -1.27 2.44 -28.40
C ALA A 150 -0.36 1.55 -27.53
N ASN A 151 -0.91 0.50 -26.90
CA ASN A 151 -0.25 -0.38 -25.94
C ASN A 151 0.24 0.32 -24.67
N GLU A 152 -0.41 1.40 -24.25
CA GLU A 152 -0.12 2.09 -22.99
C GLU A 152 -0.99 1.54 -21.87
N ILE A 153 -0.43 1.40 -20.67
CA ILE A 153 -1.22 1.02 -19.50
C ILE A 153 -2.02 2.24 -19.05
N ILE A 154 -3.35 2.10 -18.95
CA ILE A 154 -4.26 3.20 -18.60
C ILE A 154 -5.09 2.89 -17.33
N GLY A 155 -5.41 3.94 -16.59
CA GLY A 155 -6.29 3.90 -15.44
C GLY A 155 -7.76 3.75 -15.80
N SER A 156 -8.61 3.67 -14.77
CA SER A 156 -10.07 3.71 -14.89
C SER A 156 -10.61 5.07 -15.31
N ASP A 157 -9.77 6.11 -15.27
CA ASP A 157 -10.04 7.46 -15.78
C ASP A 157 -9.44 7.71 -17.17
N ASP A 158 -9.03 6.66 -17.87
CA ASP A 158 -8.43 6.68 -19.21
C ASP A 158 -7.13 7.52 -19.33
N LEU A 159 -6.52 7.88 -18.20
CA LEU A 159 -5.21 8.50 -18.15
C LEU A 159 -4.10 7.44 -18.13
N PRO A 160 -2.89 7.75 -18.65
CA PRO A 160 -1.74 6.87 -18.52
C PRO A 160 -1.48 6.53 -17.05
N ALA A 161 -1.40 5.24 -16.75
CA ALA A 161 -1.10 4.70 -15.43
C ALA A 161 0.42 4.55 -15.19
N THR A 162 1.22 4.67 -16.25
CA THR A 162 2.68 4.67 -16.19
C THR A 162 3.24 6.03 -16.60
N TRP A 163 4.40 6.37 -16.05
CA TRP A 163 5.28 7.38 -16.60
C TRP A 163 5.88 6.89 -17.93
N PRO A 164 6.44 7.77 -18.78
CA PRO A 164 7.11 7.37 -20.02
C PRO A 164 8.25 6.34 -19.84
N ASN A 165 8.80 6.24 -18.62
CA ASN A 165 9.82 5.27 -18.24
C ASN A 165 9.27 3.87 -17.91
N GLY A 166 7.96 3.65 -18.04
CA GLY A 166 7.28 2.39 -17.71
C GLY A 166 7.04 2.17 -16.22
N ALA A 167 7.53 3.05 -15.34
CA ALA A 167 7.21 2.99 -13.92
C ALA A 167 5.75 3.39 -13.69
N MET A 168 5.09 2.70 -12.77
CA MET A 168 3.71 3.00 -12.40
C MET A 168 3.63 4.35 -11.67
N ARG A 169 2.61 5.14 -12.01
CA ARG A 169 2.33 6.39 -11.30
C ARG A 169 1.65 6.10 -9.97
N GLU A 170 2.00 6.86 -8.96
CA GLU A 170 1.41 6.74 -7.62
C GLU A 170 -0.06 7.14 -7.56
N ASP A 171 -0.47 8.05 -8.45
CA ASP A 171 -1.84 8.53 -8.61
C ASP A 171 -2.64 7.72 -9.63
N ALA A 172 -2.07 6.64 -10.18
CA ALA A 172 -2.76 5.77 -11.14
C ALA A 172 -3.99 5.12 -10.48
N LYS A 173 -5.15 5.27 -11.13
CA LYS A 173 -6.40 4.68 -10.64
C LYS A 173 -6.66 3.34 -11.31
N PRO A 174 -6.53 2.20 -10.61
CA PRO A 174 -6.87 0.92 -11.20
C PRO A 174 -8.38 0.83 -11.44
N TYR A 175 -8.78 -0.05 -12.35
CA TYR A 175 -10.18 -0.47 -12.51
C TYR A 175 -10.64 -1.33 -11.33
N TRP A 176 -9.71 -2.05 -10.72
CA TRP A 176 -9.94 -2.92 -9.58
C TRP A 176 -8.60 -3.20 -8.89
N ALA A 177 -8.60 -3.33 -7.57
CA ALA A 177 -7.42 -3.69 -6.77
C ALA A 177 -7.81 -4.70 -5.70
N THR A 178 -6.86 -5.45 -5.15
CA THR A 178 -7.13 -6.29 -3.98
C THR A 178 -6.88 -5.56 -2.68
N ILE A 179 -6.03 -4.54 -2.62
CA ILE A 179 -5.58 -3.95 -1.33
C ILE A 179 -6.70 -3.66 -0.32
N ASP A 180 -7.86 -3.18 -0.79
CA ASP A 180 -8.98 -2.87 0.09
C ASP A 180 -10.04 -3.99 0.22
N TRP A 181 -9.68 -5.25 -0.11
CA TRP A 181 -10.66 -6.35 -0.15
C TRP A 181 -11.32 -6.60 1.21
N ALA A 182 -10.65 -6.24 2.31
CA ALA A 182 -11.15 -6.40 3.68
C ALA A 182 -12.07 -5.23 4.10
N ASP A 183 -11.99 -4.08 3.44
CA ASP A 183 -12.84 -2.92 3.74
C ASP A 183 -14.20 -3.05 3.04
N THR A 184 -15.23 -3.38 3.82
CA THR A 184 -16.61 -3.53 3.33
C THR A 184 -17.22 -2.26 2.75
N SER A 185 -16.62 -1.08 2.99
CA SER A 185 -17.06 0.18 2.37
C SER A 185 -16.61 0.31 0.91
N LYS A 186 -15.68 -0.53 0.46
CA LYS A 186 -15.13 -0.50 -0.89
C LYS A 186 -15.84 -1.49 -1.81
N SER A 187 -15.80 -1.20 -3.11
CA SER A 187 -16.48 -2.00 -4.13
C SER A 187 -15.99 -3.45 -4.24
N ASN A 188 -14.76 -3.72 -3.82
CA ASN A 188 -14.11 -5.03 -3.77
C ASN A 188 -14.16 -5.67 -2.36
N GLY A 189 -14.82 -5.00 -1.40
CA GLY A 189 -14.93 -5.44 -0.01
C GLY A 189 -15.76 -6.72 0.11
N ILE A 190 -15.16 -7.80 0.63
CA ILE A 190 -15.86 -9.05 0.92
C ILE A 190 -15.60 -9.44 2.37
N HIS A 191 -16.61 -9.19 3.21
CA HIS A 191 -16.61 -9.62 4.61
C HIS A 191 -16.31 -11.13 4.72
N ASN A 192 -15.48 -11.54 5.68
CA ASN A 192 -15.05 -12.93 5.87
C ASN A 192 -16.23 -13.93 5.93
N ASN A 193 -17.35 -13.53 6.55
CA ASN A 193 -18.57 -14.35 6.63
C ASN A 193 -19.27 -14.55 5.28
N SER A 194 -19.10 -13.64 4.32
CA SER A 194 -19.68 -13.73 2.97
C SER A 194 -18.87 -14.61 2.03
N ARG A 195 -17.72 -15.14 2.47
CA ARG A 195 -16.88 -16.04 1.68
C ARG A 195 -17.38 -17.47 1.76
N ASN A 196 -17.58 -18.06 0.59
CA ASN A 196 -17.97 -19.45 0.43
C ASN A 196 -16.72 -20.29 0.11
N ILE A 197 -16.07 -20.76 1.16
CA ILE A 197 -14.93 -21.68 1.07
C ILE A 197 -15.46 -23.07 1.44
N TYR A 198 -15.15 -24.06 0.61
CA TYR A 198 -15.55 -25.46 0.82
C TYR A 198 -14.32 -26.36 0.79
N THR A 199 -14.37 -27.42 1.59
CA THR A 199 -13.39 -28.50 1.69
C THR A 199 -14.10 -29.82 1.44
N TYR A 200 -13.43 -30.77 0.81
CA TYR A 200 -13.97 -32.12 0.63
C TYR A 200 -13.20 -33.09 1.53
N LEU A 201 -13.86 -33.54 2.62
CA LEU A 201 -13.30 -34.49 3.58
C LEU A 201 -13.80 -35.93 3.35
N GLY A 202 -14.43 -36.20 2.19
CA GLY A 202 -14.87 -37.55 1.81
C GLY A 202 -16.26 -37.96 2.32
N SER A 203 -17.05 -37.03 2.88
CA SER A 203 -18.37 -37.35 3.45
C SER A 203 -19.53 -37.16 2.48
N VAL A 204 -19.57 -36.03 1.77
CA VAL A 204 -20.67 -35.65 0.87
C VAL A 204 -20.08 -35.15 -0.45
N ASP A 205 -20.50 -35.73 -1.57
CA ASP A 205 -19.99 -35.40 -2.91
C ASP A 205 -20.44 -34.01 -3.39
N ASP A 206 -21.58 -33.50 -2.89
CA ASP A 206 -22.00 -32.12 -3.14
C ASP A 206 -21.07 -31.15 -2.39
N LEU A 207 -20.15 -30.52 -3.12
CA LEU A 207 -19.19 -29.57 -2.57
C LEU A 207 -19.85 -28.39 -1.85
N THR A 208 -21.08 -28.02 -2.23
CA THR A 208 -21.79 -26.87 -1.65
C THR A 208 -22.57 -27.21 -0.38
N ASP A 209 -22.60 -28.49 0.01
CA ASP A 209 -23.22 -28.95 1.24
C ASP A 209 -22.56 -28.32 2.49
N SER A 210 -23.38 -28.07 3.52
CA SER A 210 -22.92 -27.57 4.82
C SER A 210 -21.81 -28.41 5.45
N ALA A 211 -21.80 -29.73 5.21
CA ALA A 211 -20.77 -30.66 5.69
C ALA A 211 -19.37 -30.35 5.12
N ASN A 212 -19.32 -29.73 3.94
CA ASN A 212 -18.11 -29.34 3.23
C ASN A 212 -17.73 -27.87 3.50
N ARG A 213 -18.57 -27.08 4.18
CA ARG A 213 -18.31 -25.65 4.38
C ARG A 213 -17.12 -25.42 5.30
N PHE A 214 -16.13 -24.66 4.85
CA PHE A 214 -14.97 -24.28 5.66
C PHE A 214 -15.31 -23.12 6.60
N ALA A 215 -15.93 -23.45 7.73
CA ALA A 215 -16.44 -22.51 8.73
C ALA A 215 -16.26 -23.05 10.16
N THR A 216 -16.25 -22.15 11.14
CA THR A 216 -15.96 -22.47 12.55
C THR A 216 -17.02 -23.37 13.18
N ASP A 217 -18.26 -23.29 12.68
CA ASP A 217 -19.42 -24.09 13.06
C ASP A 217 -19.44 -25.49 12.43
N ASN A 218 -18.58 -25.79 11.44
CA ASN A 218 -18.50 -27.11 10.85
C ASN A 218 -17.73 -28.09 11.76
N ALA A 219 -18.47 -29.01 12.37
CA ALA A 219 -17.91 -30.03 13.27
C ALA A 219 -17.01 -31.06 12.58
N ASN A 220 -17.12 -31.24 11.25
CA ASN A 220 -16.25 -32.15 10.49
C ASN A 220 -14.82 -31.62 10.40
N ILE A 221 -14.63 -30.31 10.55
CA ILE A 221 -13.30 -29.68 10.59
C ILE A 221 -12.81 -29.73 12.02
N THR A 222 -11.97 -30.71 12.34
CA THR A 222 -11.39 -30.87 13.68
C THR A 222 -10.05 -30.17 13.79
N ALA A 223 -9.61 -29.85 15.01
CA ALA A 223 -8.27 -29.30 15.25
C ALA A 223 -7.18 -30.21 14.67
N SER A 224 -7.33 -31.54 14.76
CA SER A 224 -6.37 -32.50 14.21
C SER A 224 -6.21 -32.40 12.69
N ILE A 225 -7.29 -32.10 11.96
CA ILE A 225 -7.23 -31.91 10.50
C ILE A 225 -6.40 -30.67 10.15
N LEU A 226 -6.47 -29.64 11.00
CA LEU A 226 -5.74 -28.39 10.84
C LEU A 226 -4.33 -28.40 11.49
N GLY A 227 -3.84 -29.57 11.90
CA GLY A 227 -2.51 -29.70 12.51
C GLY A 227 -2.44 -29.40 14.01
N SER A 228 -3.56 -29.52 14.72
CA SER A 228 -3.70 -29.26 16.17
C SER A 228 -3.17 -27.89 16.60
N PRO A 229 -3.68 -26.79 16.00
CA PRO A 229 -3.25 -25.44 16.34
C PRO A 229 -3.55 -25.13 17.82
N ALA A 230 -2.59 -24.46 18.48
CA ALA A 230 -2.76 -24.02 19.86
C ALA A 230 -3.75 -22.86 19.98
N ASP A 231 -4.49 -22.85 21.07
CA ASP A 231 -5.38 -21.74 21.44
C ASP A 231 -4.57 -20.48 21.75
N VAL A 232 -5.16 -19.32 21.49
CA VAL A 232 -4.54 -18.01 21.75
C VAL A 232 -5.47 -17.11 22.54
N THR A 233 -4.92 -16.04 23.11
CA THR A 233 -5.69 -14.97 23.73
C THR A 233 -5.55 -13.71 22.88
N VAL A 234 -6.66 -13.13 22.44
CA VAL A 234 -6.72 -11.90 21.64
C VAL A 234 -7.56 -10.90 22.43
N ASN A 235 -7.01 -9.74 22.75
CA ASN A 235 -7.71 -8.70 23.54
C ASN A 235 -8.31 -9.19 24.89
N GLY A 236 -7.70 -10.21 25.51
CA GLY A 236 -8.18 -10.81 26.76
C GLY A 236 -9.20 -11.93 26.59
N ASP A 237 -9.69 -12.18 25.37
CA ASP A 237 -10.60 -13.27 25.04
C ASP A 237 -9.84 -14.48 24.49
N SER A 238 -10.19 -15.68 24.95
CA SER A 238 -9.61 -16.92 24.45
C SER A 238 -10.26 -17.32 23.12
N VAL A 239 -9.43 -17.51 22.09
CA VAL A 239 -9.83 -17.95 20.75
C VAL A 239 -9.23 -19.33 20.49
N SER A 240 -10.08 -20.29 20.10
CA SER A 240 -9.60 -21.64 19.81
C SER A 240 -8.63 -21.63 18.61
N GLY A 241 -7.57 -22.45 18.65
CA GLY A 241 -6.60 -22.52 17.56
C GLY A 241 -7.26 -22.95 16.24
N LYS A 242 -8.29 -23.81 16.32
CA LYS A 242 -9.10 -24.23 15.17
C LYS A 242 -9.79 -23.02 14.53
N ASP A 243 -10.54 -22.27 15.34
CA ASP A 243 -11.32 -21.14 14.83
C ASP A 243 -10.41 -20.04 14.33
N LYS A 244 -9.25 -19.84 14.98
CA LYS A 244 -8.19 -18.94 14.51
C LYS A 244 -7.74 -19.26 13.09
N VAL A 245 -7.38 -20.52 12.82
CA VAL A 245 -6.93 -20.93 11.48
C VAL A 245 -8.04 -20.76 10.46
N ILE A 246 -9.27 -21.15 10.81
CA ILE A 246 -10.42 -21.02 9.91
C ILE A 246 -10.68 -19.56 9.56
N GLN A 247 -10.71 -18.68 10.57
CA GLN A 247 -10.98 -17.27 10.39
C GLN A 247 -9.85 -16.56 9.62
N TYR A 248 -8.59 -16.91 9.89
CA TYR A 248 -7.45 -16.40 9.13
C TYR A 248 -7.54 -16.75 7.64
N ILE A 249 -7.84 -18.01 7.30
CA ILE A 249 -8.03 -18.44 5.91
C ILE A 249 -9.23 -17.75 5.26
N ARG A 250 -10.30 -17.51 6.02
CA ARG A 250 -11.45 -16.72 5.57
C ARG A 250 -11.14 -15.22 5.50
N GLY A 251 -9.93 -14.78 5.86
CA GLY A 251 -9.53 -13.39 5.74
C GLY A 251 -10.09 -12.49 6.85
N ALA A 252 -10.39 -13.03 8.03
CA ALA A 252 -10.56 -12.20 9.21
C ALA A 252 -9.20 -11.93 9.85
N ASP A 253 -8.94 -10.68 10.19
CA ASP A 253 -7.80 -10.33 11.03
C ASP A 253 -8.11 -10.69 12.49
N VAL A 254 -7.67 -11.88 12.89
CA VAL A 254 -7.76 -12.39 14.28
C VAL A 254 -6.41 -12.23 14.99
N LEU A 255 -5.41 -11.65 14.31
CA LEU A 255 -4.03 -11.60 14.79
C LEU A 255 -3.60 -10.22 15.28
N ASP A 256 -4.50 -9.23 15.29
CA ASP A 256 -4.24 -7.85 15.71
C ASP A 256 -3.00 -7.20 15.07
N GLN A 257 -2.58 -7.71 13.90
CA GLN A 257 -1.39 -7.22 13.21
C GLN A 257 -1.55 -5.78 12.71
N ASP A 258 -2.79 -5.32 12.57
CA ASP A 258 -3.15 -3.99 12.07
C ASP A 258 -3.75 -3.06 13.17
N ALA A 259 -3.53 -3.37 14.46
CA ALA A 259 -4.01 -2.53 15.59
C ALA A 259 -3.15 -1.29 15.86
#